data_AF-A0A439CXT3-F1
#
_entry.id   AF-A0A439CXT3-F1
#
_cell.length_a   1.000
_cell.length_b   1.000
_cell.length_c   1.000
_cell.angle_alpha   90.00
_cell.angle_beta   90.00
_cell.angle_gamma   90.00
#
_symmetry.space_group_name_H-M   'P 1'
#
loop_
_entity.id
_entity.type
_entity.pdbx_description
1 polymer ?
#
loop_
_entity_poly.entity_id
_entity_poly.type
_entity_poly.pdbx_seq_one_letter_code
_entity_poly.pdbx_strand_id
1 'polypeptide(L)'
;MDSYLQSVSDPSSHSSSPELYAPTVPQAAPTISPPGSADARGPTQTVPAACLACVRTPVPSTLATYNRTMSVPDAPIPPYATAPVANSLQIFRTPYVSDANGAVVAVNGQMPRKSIPEQCIDAFYFYFYPGHPAVLPKAHIMNLAKERNIEHLLAAMRWVGSLYIQIGPARATFFEEMMRLLYSPDTPQDGFLVQAMIIAIIGLDGCRQNDKAREILASAEQIATALGLYTRDYATTHGCGNPRLEESWRRTWWDLFVVDGMIAGVHRQTNFLLYDILADAGLPCEEHEYLSGKIPRPMYLEDFDDQLFSGEDREFSSFAYRVASIRNLGRMMRLPGSGFSPEESVDKVESLLSNWRLHLPKSKRDCLNKDGQLDEMMFQAYMINHACTIILHQPLSQLDSSAAREVTACAPHRDVQSGDNFNLHTRHIIKAACEISKMVTYNVPITSHTHFFTCVLTLSSIVHLSKWAAVWFIADEEDLRQQIRLNIGALNKLSSVWKAAETAGGQVKGVAQEIYRSRKAQQTNPHFWENCTSEQIMSSISADEGIMSEINLLPSAPESVMPPPPP
;
A
#
# COMPACT_ATOMS: atom_id res chain seq x y z
N MET A 1 51.17 -57.19 22.42
CA MET A 1 50.01 -57.34 21.53
C MET A 1 48.96 -56.26 21.82
N ASP A 2 49.12 -55.00 21.44
CA ASP A 2 50.28 -54.15 21.12
C ASP A 2 49.75 -52.70 21.23
N SER A 3 50.27 -51.85 22.14
CA SER A 3 51.44 -50.98 21.95
C SER A 3 51.22 -49.99 20.79
N TYR A 4 51.20 -48.66 20.99
CA TYR A 4 52.34 -47.81 21.38
C TYR A 4 51.94 -46.41 21.94
N LEU A 5 52.65 -45.95 22.99
CA LEU A 5 53.02 -44.55 23.39
C LEU A 5 51.95 -43.46 23.65
N GLN A 6 51.90 -42.82 24.84
CA GLN A 6 52.83 -41.84 25.47
C GLN A 6 52.74 -40.43 24.85
N SER A 7 52.78 -39.30 25.59
CA SER A 7 53.05 -39.06 27.03
C SER A 7 52.82 -37.58 27.43
N VAL A 8 52.60 -37.28 28.73
CA VAL A 8 53.21 -36.15 29.52
C VAL A 8 52.91 -34.70 29.05
N SER A 9 52.72 -33.66 29.88
CA SER A 9 52.46 -33.46 31.33
C SER A 9 52.12 -31.96 31.50
N ASP A 10 51.01 -31.59 32.16
CA ASP A 10 50.96 -31.17 33.57
C ASP A 10 51.15 -29.61 33.71
N PRO A 11 51.06 -28.94 34.89
CA PRO A 11 49.78 -28.41 35.36
C PRO A 11 49.83 -26.94 35.89
N SER A 12 48.91 -26.60 36.81
CA SER A 12 48.83 -25.41 37.68
C SER A 12 48.14 -24.16 37.09
N SER A 13 47.34 -23.37 37.82
CA SER A 13 46.91 -23.45 39.24
C SER A 13 45.58 -22.72 39.51
N HIS A 14 44.70 -23.37 40.28
CA HIS A 14 44.02 -22.90 41.52
C HIS A 14 43.66 -21.40 41.67
N SER A 15 42.35 -21.05 41.74
CA SER A 15 41.50 -20.93 42.97
C SER A 15 41.51 -19.49 43.54
N SER A 16 40.48 -18.94 44.19
CA SER A 16 39.40 -19.54 44.99
C SER A 16 38.12 -18.68 44.99
N SER A 17 36.97 -19.28 45.35
CA SER A 17 35.71 -18.60 45.75
C SER A 17 35.76 -18.19 47.25
N PRO A 18 34.65 -17.83 47.92
CA PRO A 18 33.59 -16.83 47.67
C PRO A 18 33.44 -15.84 48.87
N GLU A 19 32.43 -14.94 48.86
CA GLU A 19 31.55 -14.56 50.01
C GLU A 19 30.60 -13.41 49.56
N LEU A 20 29.27 -13.58 49.63
CA LEU A 20 28.33 -13.27 50.74
C LEU A 20 28.03 -11.77 50.94
N TYR A 21 26.82 -11.30 50.57
CA TYR A 21 25.84 -10.65 51.49
C TYR A 21 24.53 -10.24 50.79
N ALA A 22 23.43 -10.31 51.53
CA ALA A 22 22.10 -9.74 51.27
C ALA A 22 21.32 -9.74 52.62
N PRO A 23 20.10 -9.17 52.75
CA PRO A 23 19.41 -8.11 52.00
C PRO A 23 18.99 -6.94 52.94
N THR A 24 18.25 -5.92 52.48
CA THR A 24 17.34 -5.13 53.36
C THR A 24 16.22 -4.39 52.62
N VAL A 25 15.07 -4.24 53.30
CA VAL A 25 13.85 -3.52 52.90
C VAL A 25 13.44 -2.59 54.07
N PRO A 26 12.71 -1.47 53.85
CA PRO A 26 11.60 -1.14 54.75
C PRO A 26 10.32 -0.62 54.06
N GLN A 27 9.24 -0.47 54.85
CA GLN A 27 7.83 -0.33 54.41
C GLN A 27 7.21 1.09 54.63
N ALA A 28 6.24 1.43 53.77
CA ALA A 28 4.91 2.09 53.96
C ALA A 28 4.61 3.23 54.99
N ALA A 29 3.94 4.29 54.45
CA ALA A 29 2.81 5.11 55.00
C ALA A 29 3.06 6.07 56.21
N PRO A 30 2.20 7.07 56.55
CA PRO A 30 0.82 7.35 56.08
C PRO A 30 0.44 8.85 55.76
N THR A 31 -0.88 9.08 55.62
CA THR A 31 -1.73 10.26 55.29
C THR A 31 -1.59 11.57 56.11
N ILE A 32 -2.06 12.73 55.58
CA ILE A 32 -2.98 13.75 56.21
C ILE A 32 -3.04 15.10 55.42
N SER A 33 -4.22 15.74 55.36
CA SER A 33 -4.49 17.15 54.90
C SER A 33 -5.01 17.99 56.09
N PRO A 34 -4.86 19.35 56.16
CA PRO A 34 -5.93 20.32 55.77
C PRO A 34 -5.38 21.77 55.49
N PRO A 35 -6.10 22.93 55.67
CA PRO A 35 -7.44 23.45 55.28
C PRO A 35 -7.33 24.69 54.32
N GLY A 36 -8.34 25.52 53.96
CA GLY A 36 -9.82 25.42 54.06
C GLY A 36 -10.62 26.71 54.46
N SER A 37 -10.78 27.73 53.58
CA SER A 37 -11.71 28.89 53.77
C SER A 37 -12.10 29.55 52.43
N ALA A 38 -13.38 29.59 52.02
CA ALA A 38 -14.39 30.67 52.20
C ALA A 38 -14.25 31.85 51.19
N ASP A 39 -15.28 32.46 50.59
CA ASP A 39 -16.72 32.37 50.87
C ASP A 39 -17.67 32.81 49.70
N ALA A 40 -18.89 32.24 49.72
CA ALA A 40 -20.20 32.79 49.33
C ALA A 40 -20.50 33.47 47.95
N ARG A 41 -21.44 32.87 47.19
CA ARG A 41 -22.86 33.36 47.01
C ARG A 41 -23.63 32.46 46.00
N GLY A 42 -24.79 31.94 46.40
CA GLY A 42 -25.77 31.31 45.47
C GLY A 42 -26.81 32.33 44.97
N PRO A 43 -28.09 31.96 44.71
CA PRO A 43 -28.66 30.60 44.69
C PRO A 43 -29.71 30.34 43.56
N THR A 44 -30.17 29.08 43.40
CA THR A 44 -31.54 28.66 42.90
C THR A 44 -32.00 29.10 41.48
N GLN A 45 -32.89 28.43 40.73
CA GLN A 45 -33.68 27.18 40.88
C GLN A 45 -34.21 26.72 39.49
N THR A 46 -34.86 25.55 39.46
CA THR A 46 -35.93 25.11 38.52
C THR A 46 -35.65 24.97 37.02
N VAL A 47 -35.74 23.71 36.57
CA VAL A 47 -36.06 23.31 35.19
C VAL A 47 -37.58 23.13 35.06
N PRO A 48 -38.23 23.60 33.98
CA PRO A 48 -39.54 23.12 33.57
C PRO A 48 -39.47 22.27 32.29
N ALA A 49 -40.15 21.13 32.28
CA ALA A 49 -40.47 20.40 31.06
C ALA A 49 -41.78 20.93 30.46
N ALA A 50 -41.83 21.08 29.13
CA ALA A 50 -43.10 21.21 28.39
C ALA A 50 -42.93 20.67 26.96
N CYS A 51 -43.76 19.68 26.62
CA CYS A 51 -43.85 19.14 25.26
C CYS A 51 -44.57 20.12 24.34
N LEU A 52 -44.22 20.13 23.05
CA LEU A 52 -45.20 20.38 21.99
C LEU A 52 -44.87 19.51 20.76
N ALA A 53 -45.84 18.74 20.32
CA ALA A 53 -45.72 17.84 19.18
C ALA A 53 -45.95 18.57 17.86
N CYS A 54 -45.30 18.11 16.79
CA CYS A 54 -45.66 18.48 15.43
C CYS A 54 -45.79 17.21 14.57
N VAL A 55 -47.03 16.77 14.38
CA VAL A 55 -47.37 15.65 13.51
C VAL A 55 -47.17 16.06 12.05
N ARG A 56 -46.51 15.21 11.25
CA ARG A 56 -46.61 15.26 9.78
C ARG A 56 -46.99 13.89 9.23
N THR A 57 -47.99 13.90 8.36
CA THR A 57 -48.67 12.74 7.78
C THR A 57 -47.90 12.15 6.59
N PRO A 58 -47.95 10.83 6.36
CA PRO A 58 -47.38 10.20 5.18
C PRO A 58 -48.28 10.38 3.93
N VAL A 59 -47.67 10.41 2.75
CA VAL A 59 -48.36 10.40 1.44
C VAL A 59 -47.80 9.23 0.62
N PRO A 60 -48.63 8.41 -0.06
CA PRO A 60 -48.27 7.02 -0.36
C PRO A 60 -47.54 6.78 -1.69
N SER A 61 -46.86 5.63 -1.75
CA SER A 61 -46.20 5.08 -2.92
C SER A 61 -47.20 4.54 -3.96
N THR A 62 -47.04 4.89 -5.23
CA THR A 62 -47.76 4.26 -6.35
C THR A 62 -46.95 3.14 -6.97
N LEU A 63 -47.45 1.90 -6.89
CA LEU A 63 -47.03 0.80 -7.77
C LEU A 63 -47.37 1.13 -9.23
N ALA A 64 -46.52 0.69 -10.16
CA ALA A 64 -46.86 0.52 -11.57
C ALA A 64 -46.58 -0.93 -12.00
N THR A 65 -47.50 -1.50 -12.78
CA THR A 65 -47.72 -2.95 -12.87
C THR A 65 -46.86 -3.65 -13.91
N TYR A 66 -46.41 -4.86 -13.57
CA TYR A 66 -45.75 -5.80 -14.49
C TYR A 66 -46.76 -6.36 -15.50
N ASN A 67 -46.46 -6.30 -16.80
CA ASN A 67 -47.19 -7.09 -17.80
C ASN A 67 -46.28 -7.52 -18.96
N ARG A 68 -46.45 -8.76 -19.42
CA ARG A 68 -45.55 -9.47 -20.35
C ARG A 68 -46.38 -10.14 -21.44
N THR A 69 -46.26 -9.73 -22.71
CA THR A 69 -46.42 -10.58 -23.93
C THR A 69 -46.19 -9.80 -25.24
N MET A 70 -45.83 -10.53 -26.31
CA MET A 70 -45.84 -10.19 -27.76
C MET A 70 -44.57 -9.60 -28.42
N SER A 71 -43.77 -10.53 -28.98
CA SER A 71 -43.23 -10.60 -30.37
C SER A 71 -42.46 -9.44 -31.06
N VAL A 72 -41.30 -9.83 -31.61
CA VAL A 72 -40.36 -9.14 -32.52
C VAL A 72 -40.91 -9.13 -33.98
N PRO A 73 -40.61 -8.12 -34.84
CA PRO A 73 -39.54 -8.28 -35.85
C PRO A 73 -38.68 -7.03 -36.17
N ASP A 74 -37.61 -7.29 -36.93
CA ASP A 74 -36.42 -6.51 -37.32
C ASP A 74 -36.52 -5.03 -37.79
N ALA A 75 -35.57 -4.24 -37.26
CA ALA A 75 -34.57 -3.39 -37.97
C ALA A 75 -35.05 -2.23 -38.92
N PRO A 76 -34.13 -1.44 -39.52
CA PRO A 76 -33.65 -0.20 -38.89
C PRO A 76 -33.78 1.06 -39.78
N ILE A 77 -33.59 2.28 -39.22
CA ILE A 77 -33.03 3.54 -39.82
C ILE A 77 -33.38 4.76 -38.90
N PRO A 78 -32.56 5.84 -38.84
CA PRO A 78 -32.55 6.78 -37.70
C PRO A 78 -33.22 8.14 -37.99
N PRO A 79 -33.37 8.99 -36.95
CA PRO A 79 -33.42 10.44 -37.12
C PRO A 79 -32.36 11.21 -36.30
N TYR A 80 -32.05 12.41 -36.79
CA TYR A 80 -31.13 13.40 -36.20
C TYR A 80 -31.70 14.13 -34.97
N ALA A 81 -30.79 14.82 -34.26
CA ALA A 81 -31.02 15.82 -33.21
C ALA A 81 -31.50 15.28 -31.83
N THR A 82 -31.13 15.86 -30.68
CA THR A 82 -30.51 17.17 -30.36
C THR A 82 -29.40 17.04 -29.30
N ALA A 83 -28.36 17.88 -29.37
CA ALA A 83 -27.30 17.91 -28.35
C ALA A 83 -27.66 18.77 -27.12
N PRO A 84 -27.30 18.36 -25.89
CA PRO A 84 -27.06 19.24 -24.76
C PRO A 84 -25.56 19.57 -24.63
N VAL A 85 -25.25 20.78 -24.14
CA VAL A 85 -23.88 21.30 -24.02
C VAL A 85 -23.14 20.64 -22.86
N ALA A 86 -22.03 19.95 -23.13
CA ALA A 86 -21.16 19.34 -22.12
C ALA A 86 -19.69 19.75 -22.31
N ASN A 87 -19.31 20.89 -21.72
CA ASN A 87 -17.90 21.27 -21.58
C ASN A 87 -17.26 20.50 -20.41
N SER A 88 -16.58 19.36 -20.69
CA SER A 88 -15.41 18.87 -19.92
C SER A 88 -14.94 17.44 -20.30
N LEU A 89 -14.82 17.10 -21.59
CA LEU A 89 -14.25 15.80 -22.01
C LEU A 89 -13.11 15.98 -23.03
N GLN A 90 -11.91 16.29 -22.53
CA GLN A 90 -10.67 16.14 -23.30
C GLN A 90 -10.19 14.69 -23.22
N ILE A 91 -10.93 13.79 -23.89
CA ILE A 91 -10.51 12.40 -24.09
C ILE A 91 -9.41 12.40 -25.15
N PHE A 92 -8.15 12.28 -24.72
CA PHE A 92 -7.03 12.07 -25.65
C PHE A 92 -7.15 10.66 -26.27
N ARG A 93 -7.60 10.64 -27.52
CA ARG A 93 -7.79 9.43 -28.32
C ARG A 93 -6.44 8.83 -28.69
N THR A 94 -6.18 7.59 -28.29
CA THR A 94 -4.98 6.83 -28.69
C THR A 94 -4.98 6.58 -30.20
N PRO A 95 -3.93 6.95 -30.94
CA PRO A 95 -3.82 6.59 -32.35
C PRO A 95 -3.31 5.15 -32.48
N TYR A 96 -4.21 4.19 -32.67
CA TYR A 96 -3.81 2.88 -33.19
C TYR A 96 -3.44 3.00 -34.67
N VAL A 97 -2.28 2.45 -35.02
CA VAL A 97 -1.86 2.28 -36.41
C VAL A 97 -2.76 1.25 -37.07
N SER A 98 -3.46 1.65 -38.14
CA SER A 98 -4.10 0.73 -39.08
C SER A 98 -3.39 0.87 -40.41
N ASP A 99 -2.65 -0.15 -40.80
CA ASP A 99 -1.79 -0.11 -41.98
C ASP A 99 -2.57 -0.54 -43.23
N ALA A 100 -3.01 0.42 -44.05
CA ALA A 100 -3.39 0.24 -45.45
C ALA A 100 -3.61 1.59 -46.17
N ASN A 101 -2.73 1.91 -47.13
CA ASN A 101 -2.97 2.80 -48.28
C ASN A 101 -3.37 4.27 -48.03
N GLY A 102 -2.37 5.09 -47.70
CA GLY A 102 -1.90 6.12 -48.65
C GLY A 102 -2.81 7.31 -49.01
N ALA A 103 -2.96 8.28 -48.10
CA ALA A 103 -2.96 9.72 -48.44
C ALA A 103 -2.77 10.57 -47.16
N VAL A 104 -1.54 11.01 -46.87
CA VAL A 104 -1.28 11.84 -45.68
C VAL A 104 -1.65 13.30 -45.99
N VAL A 105 -2.87 13.71 -45.61
CA VAL A 105 -3.22 15.13 -45.57
C VAL A 105 -2.42 15.78 -44.44
N ALA A 106 -1.42 16.58 -44.80
CA ALA A 106 -0.58 17.27 -43.84
C ALA A 106 -1.38 18.36 -43.10
N VAL A 107 -1.94 18.00 -41.94
CA VAL A 107 -2.50 18.97 -41.00
C VAL A 107 -1.34 19.74 -40.37
N ASN A 108 -1.03 20.92 -40.92
CA ASN A 108 -0.05 21.87 -40.39
C ASN A 108 -0.55 22.47 -39.06
N GLY A 109 -0.49 21.66 -38.01
CA GLY A 109 -0.86 21.99 -36.64
C GLY A 109 0.14 21.35 -35.68
N GLN A 110 1.42 21.67 -35.83
CA GLN A 110 2.44 21.25 -34.86
C GLN A 110 2.14 21.91 -33.51
N MET A 111 1.51 21.15 -32.59
CA MET A 111 1.58 21.50 -31.17
C MET A 111 3.07 21.60 -30.77
N PRO A 112 3.47 22.59 -29.95
CA PRO A 112 4.83 22.66 -29.43
C PRO A 112 5.21 21.31 -28.79
N ARG A 113 6.32 20.72 -29.25
CA ARG A 113 6.83 19.47 -28.67
C ARG A 113 7.30 19.76 -27.25
N LYS A 114 6.55 19.27 -26.26
CA LYS A 114 6.87 19.39 -24.83
C LYS A 114 8.32 18.99 -24.57
N SER A 115 9.01 19.77 -23.76
CA SER A 115 10.38 19.47 -23.30
C SER A 115 10.40 18.19 -22.45
N ILE A 116 11.59 17.58 -22.29
CA ILE A 116 11.75 16.39 -21.44
C ILE A 116 11.30 16.67 -19.98
N PRO A 117 11.67 17.80 -19.33
CA PRO A 117 11.14 18.18 -18.02
C PRO A 117 9.60 18.19 -17.94
N GLU A 118 8.92 18.78 -18.94
CA GLU A 118 7.45 18.82 -18.97
C GLU A 118 6.84 17.43 -19.15
N GLN A 119 7.42 16.58 -20.01
CA GLN A 119 7.00 15.19 -20.17
C GLN A 119 7.16 14.39 -18.87
N CYS A 120 8.19 14.67 -18.06
CA CYS A 120 8.37 14.04 -16.76
C CYS A 120 7.31 14.50 -15.75
N ILE A 121 6.98 15.80 -15.70
CA ILE A 121 5.86 16.30 -14.86
C ILE A 121 4.51 15.72 -15.31
N ASP A 122 4.29 15.58 -16.62
CA ASP A 122 3.10 14.91 -17.17
C ASP A 122 3.01 13.45 -16.69
N ALA A 123 4.12 12.71 -16.77
CA ALA A 123 4.19 11.31 -16.33
C ALA A 123 4.00 11.18 -14.81
N PHE A 124 4.57 12.08 -14.00
CA PHE A 124 4.34 12.13 -12.55
C PHE A 124 2.84 12.26 -12.23
N TYR A 125 2.14 13.22 -12.87
CA TYR A 125 0.72 13.43 -12.61
C TYR A 125 -0.20 12.30 -13.13
N PHE A 126 0.26 11.54 -14.13
CA PHE A 126 -0.52 10.44 -14.69
C PHE A 126 -0.32 9.12 -13.94
N TYR A 127 0.91 8.78 -13.55
CA TYR A 127 1.24 7.47 -12.97
C TYR A 127 1.52 7.47 -11.46
N PHE A 128 2.06 8.56 -10.90
CA PHE A 128 2.50 8.58 -9.49
C PHE A 128 1.52 9.31 -8.58
N TYR A 129 1.08 10.50 -9.01
CA TYR A 129 0.20 11.37 -8.23
C TYR A 129 -1.09 10.69 -7.73
N PRO A 130 -1.81 9.84 -8.51
CA PRO A 130 -3.01 9.17 -8.00
C PRO A 130 -2.74 8.30 -6.77
N GLY A 131 -1.53 7.73 -6.66
CA GLY A 131 -1.12 6.90 -5.53
C GLY A 131 -0.63 7.69 -4.31
N HIS A 132 -0.15 8.92 -4.51
CA HIS A 132 0.45 9.77 -3.48
C HIS A 132 0.05 11.25 -3.70
N PRO A 133 -1.24 11.61 -3.52
CA PRO A 133 -1.77 12.92 -3.91
C PRO A 133 -1.51 14.00 -2.83
N ALA A 134 -0.28 14.08 -2.32
CA ALA A 134 0.17 15.04 -1.30
C ALA A 134 0.31 16.48 -1.84
N VAL A 135 0.79 16.61 -3.08
CA VAL A 135 1.07 17.91 -3.73
C VAL A 135 -0.18 18.54 -4.33
N LEU A 136 -0.13 19.85 -4.64
CA LEU A 136 -1.22 20.55 -5.34
C LEU A 136 -1.54 19.92 -6.71
N PRO A 137 -2.79 20.02 -7.21
CA PRO A 137 -3.13 19.63 -8.58
C PRO A 137 -2.32 20.45 -9.61
N LYS A 138 -1.90 19.79 -10.69
CA LYS A 138 -0.93 20.29 -11.68
C LYS A 138 -1.04 21.77 -12.06
N ALA A 139 -2.23 22.23 -12.46
CA ALA A 139 -2.41 23.62 -12.89
C ALA A 139 -2.11 24.62 -11.77
N HIS A 140 -2.37 24.26 -10.51
CA HIS A 140 -2.12 25.10 -9.35
C HIS A 140 -0.63 25.09 -8.97
N ILE A 141 0.05 23.94 -8.96
CA ILE A 141 1.48 23.91 -8.64
C ILE A 141 2.34 24.62 -9.69
N MET A 142 1.99 24.49 -10.97
CA MET A 142 2.71 25.16 -12.07
C MET A 142 2.45 26.68 -12.10
N ASN A 143 1.38 27.16 -11.45
CA ASN A 143 1.18 28.59 -11.21
C ASN A 143 1.95 29.06 -9.97
N LEU A 144 1.89 28.30 -8.87
CA LEU A 144 2.65 28.58 -7.64
C LEU A 144 4.16 28.67 -7.90
N ALA A 145 4.70 27.81 -8.78
CA ALA A 145 6.10 27.83 -9.20
C ALA A 145 6.55 29.11 -9.93
N LYS A 146 5.62 29.97 -10.38
CA LYS A 146 5.92 31.29 -10.95
C LYS A 146 6.05 32.37 -9.87
N GLU A 147 5.49 32.11 -8.69
CA GLU A 147 5.38 33.05 -7.57
C GLU A 147 6.34 32.71 -6.43
N ARG A 148 6.71 31.43 -6.28
CA ARG A 148 7.60 30.92 -5.23
C ARG A 148 8.63 29.96 -5.81
N ASN A 149 9.85 30.00 -5.27
CA ASN A 149 10.85 28.97 -5.56
C ASN A 149 10.47 27.67 -4.85
N ILE A 150 9.93 26.71 -5.62
CA ILE A 150 9.64 25.33 -5.20
C ILE A 150 10.38 24.32 -6.09
N GLU A 151 11.54 24.70 -6.62
CA GLU A 151 12.28 23.90 -7.59
C GLU A 151 12.77 22.57 -7.02
N HIS A 152 12.99 22.47 -5.70
CA HIS A 152 13.28 21.21 -5.00
C HIS A 152 12.15 20.19 -5.14
N LEU A 153 10.89 20.64 -5.03
CA LEU A 153 9.72 19.81 -5.25
C LEU A 153 9.54 19.43 -6.72
N LEU A 154 9.71 20.39 -7.63
CA LEU A 154 9.64 20.12 -9.07
C LEU A 154 10.75 19.15 -9.52
N ALA A 155 11.95 19.21 -8.94
CA ALA A 155 13.03 18.27 -9.23
C ALA A 155 12.67 16.84 -8.81
N ALA A 156 12.12 16.65 -7.61
CA ALA A 156 11.61 15.36 -7.16
C ALA A 156 10.50 14.81 -8.08
N MET A 157 9.54 15.66 -8.46
CA MET A 157 8.47 15.29 -9.39
C MET A 157 9.01 14.90 -10.78
N ARG A 158 9.97 15.66 -11.33
CA ARG A 158 10.62 15.33 -12.62
C ARG A 158 11.40 14.02 -12.54
N TRP A 159 12.16 13.80 -11.47
CA TRP A 159 12.93 12.57 -11.31
C TRP A 159 12.01 11.34 -11.24
N VAL A 160 11.02 11.32 -10.36
CA VAL A 160 10.09 10.18 -10.26
C VAL A 160 9.26 10.02 -11.54
N GLY A 161 8.77 11.11 -12.13
CA GLY A 161 8.08 11.07 -13.41
C GLY A 161 8.93 10.44 -14.54
N SER A 162 10.24 10.65 -14.50
CA SER A 162 11.17 10.06 -15.48
C SER A 162 11.40 8.56 -15.35
N LEU A 163 10.92 7.91 -14.28
CA LEU A 163 10.95 6.45 -14.13
C LEU A 163 9.92 5.77 -15.05
N TYR A 164 8.83 6.46 -15.38
CA TYR A 164 7.72 5.93 -16.18
C TYR A 164 7.89 6.11 -17.70
N ILE A 165 8.89 6.88 -18.14
CA ILE A 165 9.10 7.24 -19.55
C ILE A 165 10.57 7.08 -19.96
N GLN A 166 10.81 6.77 -21.24
CA GLN A 166 12.17 6.58 -21.75
C GLN A 166 12.79 7.93 -22.12
N ILE A 167 13.72 8.41 -21.27
CA ILE A 167 14.46 9.66 -21.46
C ILE A 167 15.99 9.47 -21.53
N GLY A 168 16.46 8.21 -21.55
CA GLY A 168 17.88 7.87 -21.61
C GLY A 168 18.69 8.45 -20.44
N PRO A 169 19.90 9.00 -20.68
CA PRO A 169 20.83 9.41 -19.62
C PRO A 169 20.34 10.60 -18.79
N ALA A 170 19.40 11.42 -19.30
CA ALA A 170 18.88 12.59 -18.60
C ALA A 170 18.21 12.26 -17.24
N ARG A 171 17.83 10.99 -17.02
CA ARG A 171 17.33 10.49 -15.73
C ARG A 171 18.36 10.63 -14.60
N ALA A 172 19.66 10.45 -14.90
CA ALA A 172 20.74 10.63 -13.93
C ALA A 172 20.85 12.10 -13.51
N THR A 173 20.76 13.03 -14.45
CA THR A 173 20.77 14.47 -14.16
C THR A 173 19.58 14.91 -13.30
N PHE A 174 18.38 14.37 -13.53
CA PHE A 174 17.24 14.66 -12.64
C PHE A 174 17.42 14.05 -11.24
N PHE A 175 18.07 12.88 -11.13
CA PHE A 175 18.41 12.30 -9.84
C PHE A 175 19.40 13.17 -9.07
N GLU A 176 20.51 13.53 -9.70
CA GLU A 176 21.56 14.39 -9.13
C GLU A 176 20.99 15.74 -8.68
N GLU A 177 20.16 16.38 -9.50
CA GLU A 177 19.55 17.67 -9.18
C GLU A 177 18.53 17.58 -8.03
N MET A 178 17.70 16.53 -8.01
CA MET A 178 16.79 16.25 -6.89
C MET A 178 17.56 16.06 -5.59
N MET A 179 18.61 15.22 -5.60
CA MET A 179 19.44 15.00 -4.42
C MET A 179 20.15 16.28 -3.99
N ARG A 180 20.72 17.05 -4.92
CA ARG A 180 21.39 18.33 -4.63
C ARG A 180 20.46 19.33 -3.94
N LEU A 181 19.20 19.40 -4.38
CA LEU A 181 18.20 20.33 -3.83
C LEU A 181 17.62 19.86 -2.49
N LEU A 182 17.45 18.56 -2.25
CA LEU A 182 16.97 18.05 -0.95
C LEU A 182 17.95 18.32 0.21
N TYR A 183 19.26 18.35 -0.08
CA TYR A 183 20.31 18.60 0.91
C TYR A 183 20.92 20.02 0.85
N SER A 184 20.37 20.92 0.03
CA SER A 184 20.88 22.28 -0.09
C SER A 184 20.56 23.11 1.17
N PRO A 185 21.54 23.80 1.78
CA PRO A 185 21.28 24.72 2.89
C PRO A 185 20.39 25.92 2.51
N ASP A 186 20.28 26.22 1.22
CA ASP A 186 19.45 27.32 0.69
C ASP A 186 17.99 26.91 0.50
N THR A 187 17.67 25.61 0.57
CA THR A 187 16.31 25.10 0.42
C THR A 187 15.51 25.31 1.72
N PRO A 188 14.36 26.01 1.68
CA PRO A 188 13.55 26.23 2.88
C PRO A 188 13.10 24.91 3.52
N GLN A 189 13.25 24.81 4.84
CA GLN A 189 12.62 23.75 5.62
C GLN A 189 11.13 24.05 5.77
N ASP A 190 10.34 23.64 4.78
CA ASP A 190 8.90 23.88 4.70
C ASP A 190 8.12 22.62 4.26
N GLY A 191 6.79 22.75 4.14
CA GLY A 191 5.93 21.66 3.69
C GLY A 191 6.20 21.19 2.25
N PHE A 192 6.75 22.05 1.37
CA PHE A 192 7.14 21.65 0.02
C PHE A 192 8.41 20.79 0.03
N LEU A 193 9.34 21.02 0.97
CA LEU A 193 10.47 20.13 1.20
C LEU A 193 10.01 18.76 1.69
N VAL A 194 9.07 18.69 2.62
CA VAL A 194 8.50 17.41 3.07
C VAL A 194 7.80 16.68 1.91
N GLN A 195 7.04 17.38 1.06
CA GLN A 195 6.47 16.79 -0.16
C GLN A 195 7.54 16.25 -1.12
N ALA A 196 8.65 16.98 -1.31
CA ALA A 196 9.76 16.56 -2.16
C ALA A 196 10.45 15.30 -1.60
N MET A 197 10.61 15.24 -0.28
CA MET A 197 11.14 14.07 0.43
C MET A 197 10.21 12.85 0.32
N ILE A 198 8.89 12.98 0.50
CA ILE A 198 7.92 11.89 0.30
C ILE A 198 8.11 11.25 -1.09
N ILE A 199 8.10 12.08 -2.14
CA ILE A 199 8.28 11.65 -3.53
C ILE A 199 9.62 10.94 -3.71
N ALA A 200 10.70 11.50 -3.14
CA ALA A 200 12.03 10.91 -3.22
C ALA A 200 12.13 9.56 -2.50
N ILE A 201 11.58 9.43 -1.29
CA ILE A 201 11.57 8.18 -0.49
C ILE A 201 10.94 7.04 -1.29
N ILE A 202 9.75 7.24 -1.84
CA ILE A 202 9.02 6.21 -2.59
C ILE A 202 9.77 5.85 -3.89
N GLY A 203 10.31 6.86 -4.60
CA GLY A 203 11.11 6.63 -5.80
C GLY A 203 12.42 5.88 -5.52
N LEU A 204 13.09 6.18 -4.40
CA LEU A 204 14.35 5.56 -4.00
C LEU A 204 14.15 4.10 -3.58
N ASP A 205 13.15 3.83 -2.75
CA ASP A 205 12.75 2.48 -2.33
C ASP A 205 12.40 1.62 -3.55
N GLY A 206 11.58 2.14 -4.48
CA GLY A 206 11.28 1.47 -5.75
C GLY A 206 12.47 1.27 -6.69
N CYS A 207 13.51 2.10 -6.54
CA CYS A 207 14.81 1.96 -7.20
C CYS A 207 15.82 1.09 -6.43
N ARG A 208 15.41 0.42 -5.34
CA ARG A 208 16.26 -0.40 -4.44
C ARG A 208 17.36 0.38 -3.68
N GLN A 209 17.19 1.69 -3.53
CA GLN A 209 18.09 2.56 -2.75
C GLN A 209 17.59 2.72 -1.30
N ASN A 210 17.25 1.60 -0.66
CA ASN A 210 16.52 1.54 0.61
C ASN A 210 17.20 2.32 1.75
N ASP A 211 18.52 2.28 1.85
CA ASP A 211 19.25 3.00 2.90
C ASP A 211 19.16 4.53 2.73
N LYS A 212 19.17 5.01 1.47
CA LYS A 212 18.98 6.43 1.17
C LYS A 212 17.53 6.85 1.38
N ALA A 213 16.57 6.00 1.03
CA ALA A 213 15.16 6.21 1.34
C ALA A 213 14.93 6.35 2.86
N ARG A 214 15.59 5.52 3.69
CA ARG A 214 15.51 5.56 5.15
C ARG A 214 16.15 6.81 5.76
N GLU A 215 17.29 7.25 5.22
CA GLU A 215 17.95 8.50 5.63
C GLU A 215 17.06 9.73 5.36
N ILE A 216 16.44 9.79 4.19
CA ILE A 216 15.51 10.87 3.83
C ILE A 216 14.21 10.77 4.64
N LEU A 217 13.69 9.56 4.91
CA LEU A 217 12.53 9.35 5.77
C LEU A 217 12.77 9.91 7.18
N ALA A 218 13.87 9.54 7.84
CA ALA A 218 14.20 10.07 9.16
C ALA A 218 14.35 11.61 9.16
N SER A 219 14.84 12.18 8.07
CA SER A 219 14.93 13.64 7.88
C SER A 219 13.54 14.28 7.70
N ALA A 220 12.67 13.65 6.91
CA ALA A 220 11.30 14.11 6.65
C ALA A 220 10.44 14.04 7.91
N GLU A 221 10.55 12.98 8.71
CA GLU A 221 9.89 12.82 10.01
C GLU A 221 10.27 13.96 10.97
N GLN A 222 11.57 14.26 11.09
CA GLN A 222 12.08 15.33 11.94
C GLN A 222 11.56 16.70 11.48
N ILE A 223 11.66 17.02 10.19
CA ILE A 223 11.21 18.30 9.63
C ILE A 223 9.69 18.44 9.77
N ALA A 224 8.92 17.40 9.43
CA ALA A 224 7.45 17.43 9.54
C ALA A 224 6.97 17.61 10.99
N THR A 225 7.64 16.97 11.94
CA THR A 225 7.35 17.12 13.37
C THR A 225 7.74 18.51 13.88
N ALA A 226 8.91 19.03 13.49
CA ALA A 226 9.38 20.36 13.87
C ALA A 226 8.51 21.50 13.29
N LEU A 227 7.98 21.30 12.08
CA LEU A 227 7.00 22.20 11.45
C LEU A 227 5.62 22.13 12.12
N GLY A 228 5.30 21.04 12.81
CA GLY A 228 3.94 20.78 13.29
C GLY A 228 2.96 20.41 12.17
N LEU A 229 3.40 19.73 11.10
CA LEU A 229 2.53 19.30 9.99
C LEU A 229 1.36 18.42 10.43
N TYR A 230 1.51 17.71 11.55
CA TYR A 230 0.47 16.93 12.21
C TYR A 230 -0.61 17.77 12.90
N THR A 231 -0.46 19.11 12.91
CA THR A 231 -1.38 20.01 13.60
C THR A 231 -2.44 20.61 12.67
N ARG A 232 -3.64 20.86 13.23
CA ARG A 232 -4.70 21.63 12.57
C ARG A 232 -4.23 23.03 12.15
N ASP A 233 -3.52 23.72 13.04
CA ASP A 233 -3.12 25.11 12.87
C ASP A 233 -2.11 25.31 11.74
N TYR A 234 -1.25 24.31 11.46
CA TYR A 234 -0.29 24.39 10.36
C TYR A 234 -0.98 24.59 9.02
N ALA A 235 -2.02 23.79 8.75
CA ALA A 235 -2.74 23.82 7.49
C ALA A 235 -3.37 25.20 7.24
N THR A 236 -4.08 25.76 8.22
CA THR A 236 -4.73 27.07 8.10
C THR A 236 -3.71 28.22 8.01
N THR A 237 -2.67 28.20 8.84
CA THR A 237 -1.62 29.24 8.86
C THR A 237 -0.86 29.29 7.53
N HIS A 238 -0.41 28.14 7.02
CA HIS A 238 0.43 28.06 5.81
C HIS A 238 -0.37 27.89 4.52
N GLY A 239 -1.70 27.69 4.61
CA GLY A 239 -2.60 27.68 3.46
C GLY A 239 -2.95 29.09 2.94
N CYS A 240 -2.71 30.12 3.75
CA CYS A 240 -2.94 31.53 3.41
C CYS A 240 -4.36 31.82 2.86
N GLY A 241 -5.38 31.11 3.36
CA GLY A 241 -6.78 31.23 2.90
C GLY A 241 -7.07 30.60 1.54
N ASN A 242 -6.17 29.76 1.00
CA ASN A 242 -6.41 28.94 -0.18
C ASN A 242 -6.79 27.51 0.25
N PRO A 243 -8.06 27.10 0.16
CA PRO A 243 -8.52 25.80 0.68
C PRO A 243 -7.79 24.60 0.07
N ARG A 244 -7.34 24.69 -1.19
CA ARG A 244 -6.56 23.64 -1.85
C ARG A 244 -5.16 23.49 -1.25
N LEU A 245 -4.55 24.58 -0.82
CA LEU A 245 -3.23 24.54 -0.18
C LEU A 245 -3.35 24.02 1.26
N GLU A 246 -4.38 24.43 1.99
CA GLU A 246 -4.72 23.85 3.30
C GLU A 246 -4.95 22.33 3.22
N GLU A 247 -5.64 21.87 2.16
CA GLU A 247 -5.86 20.45 1.89
C GLU A 247 -4.58 19.72 1.49
N SER A 248 -3.71 20.35 0.68
CA SER A 248 -2.38 19.81 0.35
C SER A 248 -1.53 19.61 1.61
N TRP A 249 -1.65 20.47 2.63
CA TRP A 249 -0.92 20.31 3.89
C TRP A 249 -1.44 19.14 4.73
N ARG A 250 -2.76 18.98 4.85
CA ARG A 250 -3.36 17.78 5.48
C ARG A 250 -2.92 16.50 4.78
N ARG A 251 -2.94 16.50 3.44
CA ARG A 251 -2.49 15.37 2.61
C ARG A 251 -1.00 15.08 2.76
N THR A 252 -0.14 16.09 2.89
CA THR A 252 1.30 15.92 3.13
C THR A 252 1.57 15.15 4.42
N TRP A 253 0.90 15.51 5.52
CA TRP A 253 1.01 14.77 6.78
C TRP A 253 0.52 13.33 6.65
N TRP A 254 -0.71 13.14 6.16
CA TRP A 254 -1.32 11.81 6.11
C TRP A 254 -0.68 10.87 5.08
N ASP A 255 -0.07 11.40 4.01
CA ASP A 255 0.68 10.59 3.04
C ASP A 255 2.06 10.17 3.62
N LEU A 256 2.77 11.08 4.30
CA LEU A 256 4.00 10.74 5.03
C LEU A 256 3.74 9.67 6.11
N PHE A 257 2.64 9.81 6.86
CA PHE A 257 2.19 8.84 7.86
C PHE A 257 1.93 7.45 7.26
N VAL A 258 1.33 7.38 6.06
CA VAL A 258 1.16 6.10 5.34
C VAL A 258 2.51 5.56 4.83
N VAL A 259 3.40 6.41 4.32
CA VAL A 259 4.72 6.02 3.82
C VAL A 259 5.62 5.43 4.91
N ASP A 260 5.72 6.09 6.08
CA ASP A 260 6.43 5.55 7.25
C ASP A 260 5.82 4.21 7.66
N GLY A 261 4.50 4.14 7.84
CA GLY A 261 3.81 2.89 8.20
C GLY A 261 4.03 1.73 7.22
N MET A 262 4.15 1.99 5.91
CA MET A 262 4.45 0.97 4.90
C MET A 262 5.90 0.48 4.99
N ILE A 263 6.87 1.40 5.09
CA ILE A 263 8.30 1.06 5.22
C ILE A 263 8.57 0.33 6.55
N ALA A 264 7.88 0.76 7.62
CA ALA A 264 7.97 0.18 8.94
C ALA A 264 7.32 -1.20 9.04
N GLY A 265 6.04 -1.32 8.67
CA GLY A 265 5.27 -2.55 8.87
C GLY A 265 5.48 -3.58 7.76
N VAL A 266 5.46 -3.16 6.49
CA VAL A 266 5.53 -4.06 5.34
C VAL A 266 6.97 -4.40 4.98
N HIS A 267 7.89 -3.42 4.98
CA HIS A 267 9.31 -3.70 4.68
C HIS A 267 10.12 -4.09 5.93
N ARG A 268 9.57 -3.88 7.14
CA ARG A 268 10.20 -4.18 8.44
C ARG A 268 11.56 -3.47 8.63
N GLN A 269 11.68 -2.24 8.11
CA GLN A 269 12.94 -1.47 8.12
C GLN A 269 13.00 -0.36 9.19
N THR A 270 11.86 0.10 9.70
CA THR A 270 11.74 1.14 10.72
C THR A 270 10.65 0.78 11.73
N ASN A 271 10.46 1.61 12.76
CA ASN A 271 9.50 1.34 13.85
C ASN A 271 8.16 2.08 13.69
N PHE A 272 7.90 2.78 12.58
CA PHE A 272 6.71 3.63 12.38
C PHE A 272 6.70 4.79 13.38
N LEU A 273 7.66 5.71 13.30
CA LEU A 273 7.86 6.76 14.29
C LEU A 273 6.64 7.69 14.41
N LEU A 274 6.01 8.02 13.28
CA LEU A 274 4.90 8.96 13.25
C LEU A 274 3.60 8.41 13.86
N TYR A 275 3.51 7.09 14.09
CA TYR A 275 2.34 6.46 14.71
C TYR A 275 2.11 6.93 16.16
N ASP A 276 3.18 7.20 16.91
CA ASP A 276 3.09 7.56 18.33
C ASP A 276 2.88 9.09 18.54
N ILE A 277 2.73 9.87 17.45
CA ILE A 277 2.41 11.30 17.49
C ILE A 277 0.88 11.48 17.48
N LEU A 278 0.36 12.20 18.47
CA LEU A 278 -1.06 12.58 18.52
C LEU A 278 -1.35 13.70 17.49
N ALA A 279 -1.80 13.32 16.30
CA ALA A 279 -2.15 14.24 15.23
C ALA A 279 -3.60 14.74 15.34
N ASP A 280 -3.79 16.07 15.29
CA ASP A 280 -5.11 16.73 15.14
C ASP A 280 -5.31 17.37 13.74
N ALA A 281 -4.36 17.17 12.81
CA ALA A 281 -4.54 17.47 11.40
C ALA A 281 -5.79 16.77 10.84
N GLY A 282 -6.68 17.56 10.21
CA GLY A 282 -7.90 17.01 9.60
C GLY A 282 -7.61 15.92 8.57
N LEU A 283 -8.47 14.92 8.50
CA LEU A 283 -8.45 13.86 7.49
C LEU A 283 -8.70 14.45 6.09
N PRO A 284 -8.04 13.94 5.03
CA PRO A 284 -8.18 14.50 3.69
C PRO A 284 -9.57 14.29 3.10
N CYS A 285 -9.99 15.19 2.20
CA CYS A 285 -11.24 15.07 1.45
C CYS A 285 -11.12 14.08 0.28
N GLU A 286 -12.20 13.89 -0.49
CA GLU A 286 -12.18 13.03 -1.68
C GLU A 286 -11.34 13.60 -2.82
N GLU A 287 -10.77 12.76 -3.69
CA GLU A 287 -9.94 13.22 -4.81
C GLU A 287 -10.68 14.18 -5.75
N HIS A 288 -11.98 13.95 -5.99
CA HIS A 288 -12.78 14.84 -6.84
C HIS A 288 -13.06 16.21 -6.18
N GLU A 289 -13.15 16.26 -4.85
CA GLU A 289 -13.25 17.51 -4.08
C GLU A 289 -11.91 18.27 -4.14
N TYR A 290 -10.80 17.56 -3.92
CA TYR A 290 -9.45 18.13 -3.99
C TYR A 290 -9.10 18.69 -5.38
N LEU A 291 -9.40 17.93 -6.44
CA LEU A 291 -9.20 18.33 -7.83
C LEU A 291 -10.14 19.48 -8.24
N SER A 292 -11.40 19.48 -7.82
CA SER A 292 -12.34 20.58 -8.10
C SER A 292 -12.13 21.83 -7.23
N GLY A 293 -11.45 21.70 -6.09
CA GLY A 293 -11.20 22.78 -5.13
C GLY A 293 -12.39 23.10 -4.23
N LYS A 294 -13.45 22.29 -4.31
CA LYS A 294 -14.63 22.38 -3.42
C LYS A 294 -14.34 21.61 -2.14
N ILE A 295 -13.36 22.10 -1.37
CA ILE A 295 -12.86 21.40 -0.18
C ILE A 295 -13.94 21.49 0.91
N PRO A 296 -14.44 20.35 1.42
CA PRO A 296 -15.40 20.34 2.53
C PRO A 296 -14.72 20.76 3.84
N ARG A 297 -15.53 21.04 4.88
CA ARG A 297 -15.00 21.16 6.24
C ARG A 297 -14.33 19.83 6.64
N PRO A 298 -13.05 19.82 7.08
CA PRO A 298 -12.38 18.60 7.49
C PRO A 298 -13.13 17.85 8.60
N MET A 299 -12.98 16.53 8.59
CA MET A 299 -13.26 15.66 9.73
C MET A 299 -11.94 15.24 10.38
N TYR A 300 -11.98 14.76 11.61
CA TYR A 300 -10.81 14.44 12.42
C TYR A 300 -10.78 12.94 12.76
N LEU A 301 -9.67 12.46 13.35
CA LEU A 301 -9.59 11.06 13.82
C LEU A 301 -10.64 10.76 14.90
N GLU A 302 -10.97 11.74 15.73
CA GLU A 302 -12.03 11.67 16.74
C GLU A 302 -13.40 11.40 16.08
N ASP A 303 -13.76 12.20 15.06
CA ASP A 303 -15.01 11.99 14.29
C ASP A 303 -15.08 10.58 13.66
N PHE A 304 -13.94 10.03 13.24
CA PHE A 304 -13.85 8.70 12.63
C PHE A 304 -13.99 7.58 13.66
N ASP A 305 -13.28 7.68 14.78
CA ASP A 305 -13.31 6.67 15.84
C ASP A 305 -14.69 6.68 16.58
N ASP A 306 -15.37 7.83 16.66
CA ASP A 306 -16.73 7.99 17.23
C ASP A 306 -17.88 7.85 16.22
N GLN A 307 -17.64 7.50 14.95
CA GLN A 307 -18.63 7.54 13.86
C GLN A 307 -19.96 6.81 14.19
N LEU A 308 -19.91 5.69 14.92
CA LEU A 308 -21.10 4.91 15.30
C LEU A 308 -21.97 5.58 16.38
N PHE A 309 -21.43 6.58 17.08
CA PHE A 309 -22.05 7.20 18.25
C PHE A 309 -22.37 8.70 18.04
N SER A 310 -21.67 9.36 17.11
CA SER A 310 -21.80 10.80 16.84
C SER A 310 -23.12 11.19 16.15
N GLY A 311 -23.73 10.26 15.38
CA GLY A 311 -24.91 10.54 14.56
C GLY A 311 -24.63 11.42 13.33
N GLU A 312 -23.36 11.57 12.93
CA GLU A 312 -22.95 12.22 11.68
C GLU A 312 -23.13 11.26 10.49
N ASP A 313 -24.04 11.61 9.58
CA ASP A 313 -24.36 10.81 8.38
C ASP A 313 -23.31 10.97 7.25
N ARG A 314 -22.36 11.91 7.39
CA ARG A 314 -21.37 12.21 6.35
C ARG A 314 -20.35 11.07 6.19
N GLU A 315 -20.29 10.49 4.98
CA GLU A 315 -19.29 9.47 4.65
C GLU A 315 -17.85 10.02 4.68
N PHE A 316 -16.92 9.22 5.18
CA PHE A 316 -15.48 9.51 5.13
C PHE A 316 -14.88 9.25 3.75
N SER A 317 -13.83 10.00 3.41
CA SER A 317 -13.13 9.86 2.13
C SER A 317 -12.37 8.53 2.03
N SER A 318 -12.03 8.14 0.80
CA SER A 318 -11.17 6.97 0.58
C SER A 318 -9.78 7.13 1.22
N PHE A 319 -9.26 8.36 1.27
CA PHE A 319 -7.99 8.65 1.94
C PHE A 319 -8.12 8.42 3.46
N ALA A 320 -9.23 8.84 4.09
CA ALA A 320 -9.48 8.56 5.50
C ALA A 320 -9.51 7.04 5.79
N TYR A 321 -10.11 6.23 4.91
CA TYR A 321 -10.07 4.78 5.04
C TYR A 321 -8.67 4.19 4.85
N ARG A 322 -7.83 4.74 3.96
CA ARG A 322 -6.38 4.40 3.82
C ARG A 322 -5.60 4.70 5.10
N VAL A 323 -5.86 5.85 5.74
CA VAL A 323 -5.29 6.22 7.05
C VAL A 323 -5.76 5.26 8.14
N ALA A 324 -7.04 4.90 8.18
CA ALA A 324 -7.56 3.92 9.14
C ALA A 324 -6.91 2.53 8.97
N SER A 325 -6.64 2.10 7.73
CA SER A 325 -5.93 0.85 7.44
C SER A 325 -4.49 0.87 7.97
N ILE A 326 -3.73 1.95 7.74
CA ILE A 326 -2.34 2.01 8.25
C ILE A 326 -2.29 2.20 9.77
N ARG A 327 -3.30 2.87 10.38
CA ARG A 327 -3.46 2.88 11.85
C ARG A 327 -3.65 1.48 12.41
N ASN A 328 -4.39 0.58 11.74
CA ASN A 328 -4.51 -0.81 12.17
C ASN A 328 -3.19 -1.58 12.09
N LEU A 329 -2.38 -1.35 11.04
CA LEU A 329 -1.02 -1.90 10.94
C LEU A 329 -0.12 -1.38 12.09
N GLY A 330 -0.20 -0.08 12.40
CA GLY A 330 0.52 0.52 13.53
C GLY A 330 0.09 -0.07 14.88
N ARG A 331 -1.22 -0.22 15.13
CA ARG A 331 -1.78 -0.90 16.32
C ARG A 331 -1.19 -2.31 16.48
N MET A 332 -1.18 -3.11 15.40
CA MET A 332 -0.56 -4.44 15.40
C MET A 332 0.92 -4.40 15.82
N MET A 333 1.71 -3.46 15.30
CA MET A 333 3.14 -3.33 15.64
C MET A 333 3.40 -3.00 17.12
N ARG A 334 2.44 -2.39 17.83
CA ARG A 334 2.58 -2.02 19.25
C ARG A 334 2.14 -3.11 20.23
N LEU A 335 1.27 -4.05 19.81
CA LEU A 335 0.72 -5.07 20.71
C LEU A 335 1.77 -5.97 21.41
N PRO A 336 2.89 -6.38 20.79
CA PRO A 336 3.92 -7.15 21.50
C PRO A 336 4.49 -6.46 22.75
N GLY A 337 4.43 -5.13 22.84
CA GLY A 337 4.84 -4.36 24.02
C GLY A 337 3.75 -4.15 25.08
N SER A 338 2.53 -4.61 24.84
CA SER A 338 1.34 -4.28 25.66
C SER A 338 0.96 -5.33 26.71
N GLY A 339 1.74 -6.42 26.83
CA GLY A 339 1.56 -7.46 27.86
C GLY A 339 0.46 -8.49 27.60
N PHE A 340 -0.24 -8.42 26.45
CA PHE A 340 -1.19 -9.45 26.02
C PHE A 340 -0.47 -10.72 25.57
N SER A 341 -1.18 -11.85 25.60
CA SER A 341 -0.71 -13.09 24.98
C SER A 341 -0.62 -12.91 23.44
N PRO A 342 0.16 -13.76 22.73
CA PRO A 342 0.17 -13.75 21.27
C PRO A 342 -1.22 -13.97 20.65
N GLU A 343 -2.05 -14.82 21.26
CA GLU A 343 -3.42 -15.11 20.80
C GLU A 343 -4.35 -13.92 21.01
N GLU A 344 -4.35 -13.32 22.22
CA GLU A 344 -5.11 -12.11 22.53
C GLU A 344 -4.71 -10.92 21.64
N SER A 345 -3.44 -10.85 21.24
CA SER A 345 -2.94 -9.83 20.32
C SER A 345 -3.50 -10.04 18.91
N VAL A 346 -3.58 -11.28 18.43
CA VAL A 346 -4.18 -11.61 17.13
C VAL A 346 -5.67 -11.28 17.11
N ASP A 347 -6.43 -11.73 18.11
CA ASP A 347 -7.88 -11.49 18.19
C ASP A 347 -8.22 -9.99 18.18
N LYS A 348 -7.39 -9.16 18.82
CA LYS A 348 -7.55 -7.69 18.80
C LYS A 348 -7.31 -7.08 17.43
N VAL A 349 -6.28 -7.50 16.71
CA VAL A 349 -6.02 -6.98 15.36
C VAL A 349 -7.05 -7.49 14.37
N GLU A 350 -7.42 -8.77 14.42
CA GLU A 350 -8.48 -9.31 13.55
C GLU A 350 -9.83 -8.62 13.80
N SER A 351 -10.14 -8.24 15.05
CA SER A 351 -11.30 -7.40 15.38
C SER A 351 -11.22 -6.02 14.72
N LEU A 352 -10.05 -5.37 14.73
CA LEU A 352 -9.84 -4.06 14.08
C LEU A 352 -9.94 -4.14 12.55
N LEU A 353 -9.35 -5.15 11.93
CA LEU A 353 -9.41 -5.39 10.48
C LEU A 353 -10.83 -5.76 10.03
N SER A 354 -11.53 -6.59 10.81
CA SER A 354 -12.93 -6.96 10.57
C SER A 354 -13.86 -5.76 10.73
N ASN A 355 -13.70 -4.95 11.79
CA ASN A 355 -14.50 -3.76 12.00
C ASN A 355 -14.30 -2.73 10.88
N TRP A 356 -13.06 -2.50 10.43
CA TRP A 356 -12.79 -1.63 9.28
C TRP A 356 -13.60 -2.08 8.06
N ARG A 357 -13.52 -3.36 7.70
CA ARG A 357 -14.22 -3.92 6.52
C ARG A 357 -15.74 -3.89 6.65
N LEU A 358 -16.30 -4.23 7.81
CA LEU A 358 -17.75 -4.38 8.02
C LEU A 358 -18.49 -3.04 7.98
N HIS A 359 -17.85 -1.98 8.47
CA HIS A 359 -18.44 -0.64 8.55
C HIS A 359 -18.20 0.22 7.31
N LEU A 360 -17.54 -0.30 6.26
CA LEU A 360 -17.40 0.42 4.99
C LEU A 360 -18.77 0.79 4.40
N PRO A 361 -19.01 2.07 4.05
CA PRO A 361 -20.19 2.47 3.31
C PRO A 361 -20.20 1.84 1.91
N LYS A 362 -21.37 1.75 1.28
CA LYS A 362 -21.54 1.03 0.01
C LYS A 362 -20.64 1.57 -1.11
N SER A 363 -20.34 2.87 -1.07
CA SER A 363 -19.43 3.61 -1.95
C SER A 363 -17.96 3.14 -1.88
N LYS A 364 -17.54 2.52 -0.77
CA LYS A 364 -16.14 2.14 -0.49
C LYS A 364 -15.91 0.63 -0.41
N ARG A 365 -16.91 -0.19 -0.75
CA ARG A 365 -16.81 -1.68 -0.70
C ARG A 365 -16.10 -2.31 -1.89
N ASP A 366 -15.84 -1.51 -2.91
CA ASP A 366 -15.10 -1.88 -4.12
C ASP A 366 -14.04 -0.80 -4.38
N CYS A 367 -12.94 -1.17 -5.02
CA CYS A 367 -11.92 -0.23 -5.48
C CYS A 367 -12.27 0.36 -6.85
N LEU A 368 -13.24 -0.21 -7.56
CA LEU A 368 -13.73 0.28 -8.84
C LEU A 368 -15.09 0.97 -8.66
N ASN A 369 -15.23 2.18 -9.20
CA ASN A 369 -16.51 2.86 -9.24
C ASN A 369 -17.41 2.32 -10.37
N LYS A 370 -18.65 2.83 -10.47
CA LYS A 370 -19.65 2.37 -11.47
C LYS A 370 -19.21 2.55 -12.93
N ASP A 371 -18.28 3.47 -13.18
CA ASP A 371 -17.73 3.77 -14.50
C ASP A 371 -16.41 2.99 -14.78
N GLY A 372 -16.06 2.05 -13.90
CA GLY A 372 -14.82 1.27 -13.95
C GLY A 372 -13.56 2.07 -13.62
N GLN A 373 -13.67 3.30 -13.11
CA GLN A 373 -12.53 4.09 -12.66
C GLN A 373 -12.05 3.58 -11.30
N LEU A 374 -10.73 3.50 -11.14
CA LEU A 374 -10.11 3.08 -9.88
C LEU A 374 -10.09 4.21 -8.85
N ASP A 375 -10.54 3.86 -7.65
CA ASP A 375 -10.25 4.57 -6.42
C ASP A 375 -8.92 4.03 -5.84
N GLU A 376 -7.81 4.65 -6.23
CA GLU A 376 -6.45 4.25 -5.82
C GLU A 376 -6.24 4.38 -4.29
N MET A 377 -6.98 5.27 -3.62
CA MET A 377 -6.95 5.38 -2.15
C MET A 377 -7.62 4.16 -1.49
N MET A 378 -8.79 3.71 -1.96
CA MET A 378 -9.39 2.46 -1.49
C MET A 378 -8.56 1.24 -1.90
N PHE A 379 -7.98 1.22 -3.10
CA PHE A 379 -7.04 0.17 -3.51
C PHE A 379 -5.91 0.01 -2.49
N GLN A 380 -5.25 1.11 -2.11
CA GLN A 380 -4.22 1.06 -1.08
C GLN A 380 -4.78 0.70 0.30
N ALA A 381 -5.98 1.14 0.66
CA ALA A 381 -6.60 0.79 1.93
C ALA A 381 -6.86 -0.72 2.06
N TYR A 382 -7.34 -1.39 1.00
CA TYR A 382 -7.48 -2.85 0.95
C TYR A 382 -6.13 -3.56 0.92
N MET A 383 -5.18 -3.08 0.11
CA MET A 383 -3.80 -3.59 0.06
C MET A 383 -3.15 -3.63 1.46
N ILE A 384 -3.30 -2.55 2.24
CA ILE A 384 -2.77 -2.45 3.61
C ILE A 384 -3.45 -3.44 4.56
N ASN A 385 -4.78 -3.58 4.52
CA ASN A 385 -5.49 -4.55 5.37
C ASN A 385 -5.05 -5.99 5.06
N HIS A 386 -4.93 -6.37 3.78
CA HIS A 386 -4.49 -7.70 3.40
C HIS A 386 -3.02 -7.97 3.78
N ALA A 387 -2.14 -6.98 3.60
CA ALA A 387 -0.75 -7.07 4.07
C ALA A 387 -0.69 -7.24 5.60
N CYS A 388 -1.51 -6.48 6.35
CA CYS A 388 -1.63 -6.61 7.80
C CYS A 388 -2.09 -8.01 8.22
N THR A 389 -3.12 -8.58 7.57
CA THR A 389 -3.58 -9.96 7.83
C THR A 389 -2.46 -10.98 7.59
N ILE A 390 -1.68 -10.85 6.50
CA ILE A 390 -0.54 -11.75 6.26
C ILE A 390 0.49 -11.61 7.38
N ILE A 391 0.94 -10.39 7.68
CA ILE A 391 1.99 -10.13 8.67
C ILE A 391 1.58 -10.61 10.07
N LEU A 392 0.30 -10.44 10.44
CA LEU A 392 -0.27 -10.86 11.72
C LEU A 392 -0.25 -12.38 11.90
N HIS A 393 -0.76 -13.11 10.90
CA HIS A 393 -0.98 -14.55 11.02
C HIS A 393 0.23 -15.40 10.60
N GLN A 394 1.17 -14.86 9.81
CA GLN A 394 2.32 -15.61 9.31
C GLN A 394 3.17 -16.30 10.40
N PRO A 395 3.49 -15.68 11.56
CA PRO A 395 4.27 -16.33 12.63
C PRO A 395 3.58 -17.54 13.27
N LEU A 396 2.27 -17.72 13.05
CA LEU A 396 1.43 -18.79 13.61
C LEU A 396 0.92 -19.74 12.53
N SER A 397 1.30 -19.52 11.26
CA SER A 397 0.88 -20.33 10.12
C SER A 397 1.80 -21.54 9.90
N GLN A 398 1.24 -22.67 9.48
CA GLN A 398 1.97 -23.90 9.17
C GLN A 398 2.57 -23.89 7.75
N LEU A 399 2.70 -22.72 7.12
CA LEU A 399 3.41 -22.58 5.85
C LEU A 399 4.87 -22.29 6.14
N ASP A 400 5.72 -23.29 5.96
CA ASP A 400 7.16 -23.07 6.03
C ASP A 400 7.61 -22.13 4.89
N SER A 401 8.15 -20.96 5.25
CA SER A 401 8.72 -20.02 4.29
C SER A 401 10.11 -20.41 3.79
N SER A 402 10.69 -21.52 4.27
CA SER A 402 12.04 -21.95 3.90
C SER A 402 12.19 -22.21 2.40
N ALA A 403 11.14 -22.75 1.76
CA ALA A 403 11.09 -22.95 0.32
C ALA A 403 11.05 -21.63 -0.48
N ALA A 404 10.70 -20.51 0.14
CA ALA A 404 10.69 -19.17 -0.45
C ALA A 404 11.78 -18.25 0.14
N ARG A 405 12.77 -18.81 0.86
CA ARG A 405 13.79 -18.10 1.63
C ARG A 405 14.71 -17.21 0.78
N GLU A 406 14.81 -17.48 -0.52
CA GLU A 406 15.55 -16.62 -1.47
C GLU A 406 14.81 -15.32 -1.82
N VAL A 407 13.49 -15.23 -1.56
CA VAL A 407 12.67 -14.03 -1.81
C VAL A 407 12.82 -13.00 -0.68
N THR A 408 14.03 -12.46 -0.55
CA THR A 408 14.42 -11.55 0.54
C THR A 408 14.05 -10.08 0.32
N ALA A 409 13.32 -9.74 -0.76
CA ALA A 409 13.07 -8.35 -1.14
C ALA A 409 12.41 -7.50 -0.04
N CYS A 410 11.45 -8.07 0.73
CA CYS A 410 10.70 -7.36 1.78
C CYS A 410 10.37 -8.18 3.04
N ALA A 411 10.76 -9.47 3.15
CA ALA A 411 10.31 -10.34 4.24
C ALA A 411 11.46 -11.19 4.83
N PRO A 412 11.70 -11.16 6.17
CA PRO A 412 12.62 -12.08 6.83
C PRO A 412 11.96 -13.44 7.10
N HIS A 413 12.70 -14.52 6.82
CA HIS A 413 12.30 -15.92 7.00
C HIS A 413 12.11 -16.32 8.48
N ARG A 414 11.16 -17.23 8.75
CA ARG A 414 11.02 -17.97 10.02
C ARG A 414 10.55 -19.40 9.76
N ASP A 415 11.17 -20.37 10.44
CA ASP A 415 10.79 -21.78 10.36
C ASP A 415 9.49 -22.05 11.15
N VAL A 416 8.60 -22.92 10.64
CA VAL A 416 7.38 -23.36 11.36
C VAL A 416 7.13 -24.85 11.17
N GLN A 417 6.48 -25.50 12.15
CA GLN A 417 6.13 -26.92 12.10
C GLN A 417 4.84 -27.16 11.30
N SER A 418 4.95 -27.93 10.22
CA SER A 418 3.81 -28.38 9.40
C SER A 418 2.98 -29.46 10.10
N GLY A 419 1.68 -29.51 9.82
CA GLY A 419 0.77 -30.57 10.31
C GLY A 419 -0.36 -30.86 9.31
N ASP A 420 -0.99 -32.03 9.46
CA ASP A 420 -1.85 -32.66 8.42
C ASP A 420 -3.12 -31.88 8.03
N ASN A 421 -3.52 -30.88 8.81
CA ASN A 421 -4.61 -29.96 8.48
C ASN A 421 -4.19 -28.52 8.74
N PHE A 422 -4.38 -27.65 7.74
CA PHE A 422 -4.11 -26.22 7.84
C PHE A 422 -4.91 -25.55 8.97
N ASN A 423 -4.21 -25.01 9.95
CA ASN A 423 -4.74 -24.24 11.06
C ASN A 423 -5.40 -22.92 10.58
N LEU A 424 -6.08 -22.23 11.50
CA LEU A 424 -6.80 -20.99 11.18
C LEU A 424 -5.87 -19.92 10.58
N HIS A 425 -4.68 -19.72 11.15
CA HIS A 425 -3.73 -18.71 10.69
C HIS A 425 -3.26 -18.96 9.24
N THR A 426 -2.98 -20.22 8.88
CA THR A 426 -2.69 -20.62 7.49
C THR A 426 -3.84 -20.26 6.55
N ARG A 427 -5.10 -20.47 6.97
CA ARG A 427 -6.28 -20.12 6.16
C ARG A 427 -6.45 -18.60 6.01
N HIS A 428 -6.13 -17.81 7.03
CA HIS A 428 -6.15 -16.35 6.96
C HIS A 428 -5.11 -15.81 5.97
N ILE A 429 -3.84 -16.26 6.05
CA ILE A 429 -2.80 -15.78 5.13
C ILE A 429 -3.05 -16.19 3.68
N ILE A 430 -3.50 -17.42 3.42
CA ILE A 430 -3.85 -17.89 2.07
C ILE A 430 -4.98 -17.02 1.49
N LYS A 431 -6.03 -16.75 2.27
CA LYS A 431 -7.16 -15.91 1.84
C LYS A 431 -6.71 -14.48 1.52
N ALA A 432 -5.88 -13.88 2.38
CA ALA A 432 -5.35 -12.54 2.15
C ALA A 432 -4.44 -12.48 0.90
N ALA A 433 -3.60 -13.50 0.68
CA ALA A 433 -2.77 -13.61 -0.52
C ALA A 433 -3.61 -13.75 -1.81
N CYS A 434 -4.71 -14.49 -1.78
CA CYS A 434 -5.66 -14.59 -2.89
C CYS A 434 -6.37 -13.25 -3.20
N GLU A 435 -6.80 -12.49 -2.19
CA GLU A 435 -7.42 -11.17 -2.44
C GLU A 435 -6.39 -10.18 -3.01
N ILE A 436 -5.12 -10.20 -2.56
CA ILE A 436 -4.03 -9.40 -3.16
C ILE A 436 -3.83 -9.78 -4.63
N SER A 437 -3.77 -11.08 -4.97
CA SER A 437 -3.64 -11.51 -6.37
C SER A 437 -4.85 -11.11 -7.21
N LYS A 438 -6.07 -11.16 -6.65
CA LYS A 438 -7.29 -10.68 -7.30
C LYS A 438 -7.26 -9.16 -7.57
N MET A 439 -6.59 -8.35 -6.75
CA MET A 439 -6.42 -6.91 -7.04
C MET A 439 -5.62 -6.65 -8.33
N VAL A 440 -4.78 -7.59 -8.78
CA VAL A 440 -4.10 -7.53 -10.09
C VAL A 440 -5.08 -7.60 -11.26
N THR A 441 -6.25 -8.22 -11.09
CA THR A 441 -7.22 -8.42 -12.18
C THR A 441 -8.09 -7.19 -12.46
N TYR A 442 -7.90 -6.09 -11.74
CA TYR A 442 -8.60 -4.83 -12.01
C TYR A 442 -8.19 -4.27 -13.38
N ASN A 443 -9.14 -3.76 -14.15
CA ASN A 443 -8.93 -3.33 -15.54
C ASN A 443 -8.27 -1.95 -15.63
N VAL A 444 -7.08 -1.82 -15.05
CA VAL A 444 -6.24 -0.62 -15.02
C VAL A 444 -4.78 -0.99 -15.29
N PRO A 445 -3.96 -0.09 -15.84
CA PRO A 445 -2.53 -0.35 -15.99
C PRO A 445 -1.87 -0.55 -14.63
N ILE A 446 -1.36 -1.75 -14.35
CA ILE A 446 -0.72 -2.06 -13.06
C ILE A 446 0.45 -1.11 -12.71
N THR A 447 1.10 -0.54 -13.73
CA THR A 447 2.15 0.48 -13.61
C THR A 447 1.66 1.82 -13.04
N SER A 448 0.35 2.04 -12.91
CA SER A 448 -0.23 3.25 -12.30
C SER A 448 -0.48 3.13 -10.79
N HIS A 449 -0.25 1.96 -10.19
CA HIS A 449 -0.33 1.80 -8.74
C HIS A 449 0.94 2.26 -8.03
N THR A 450 0.81 2.58 -6.74
CA THR A 450 1.95 2.85 -5.84
C THR A 450 3.04 1.78 -5.90
N HIS A 451 4.31 2.19 -5.75
CA HIS A 451 5.44 1.24 -5.68
C HIS A 451 5.23 0.13 -4.65
N PHE A 452 4.67 0.46 -3.49
CA PHE A 452 4.45 -0.47 -2.37
C PHE A 452 3.59 -1.69 -2.74
N PHE A 453 2.79 -1.64 -3.82
CA PHE A 453 2.07 -2.81 -4.30
C PHE A 453 3.01 -3.94 -4.74
N THR A 454 4.22 -3.61 -5.21
CA THR A 454 5.31 -4.57 -5.48
C THR A 454 5.61 -5.44 -4.25
N CYS A 455 5.71 -4.80 -3.09
CA CYS A 455 6.10 -5.43 -1.84
C CYS A 455 4.96 -6.32 -1.30
N VAL A 456 3.72 -5.86 -1.45
CA VAL A 456 2.52 -6.63 -1.06
C VAL A 456 2.24 -7.80 -2.03
N LEU A 457 2.49 -7.64 -3.33
CA LEU A 457 2.52 -8.74 -4.31
C LEU A 457 3.61 -9.76 -3.99
N THR A 458 4.76 -9.32 -3.49
CA THR A 458 5.84 -10.22 -3.06
C THR A 458 5.40 -11.03 -1.84
N LEU A 459 4.75 -10.42 -0.84
CA LEU A 459 4.16 -11.14 0.30
C LEU A 459 3.11 -12.18 -0.13
N SER A 460 2.19 -11.82 -1.03
CA SER A 460 1.21 -12.76 -1.61
C SER A 460 1.91 -13.92 -2.34
N SER A 461 2.94 -13.62 -3.12
CA SER A 461 3.71 -14.63 -3.86
C SER A 461 4.43 -15.61 -2.94
N ILE A 462 5.03 -15.13 -1.85
CA ILE A 462 5.66 -15.99 -0.82
C ILE A 462 4.63 -16.95 -0.22
N VAL A 463 3.43 -16.48 0.13
CA VAL A 463 2.36 -17.35 0.67
C VAL A 463 1.93 -18.41 -0.34
N HIS A 464 1.73 -18.04 -1.61
CA HIS A 464 1.34 -19.01 -2.65
C HIS A 464 2.44 -20.04 -2.92
N LEU A 465 3.70 -19.61 -2.98
CA LEU A 465 4.85 -20.50 -3.15
C LEU A 465 5.04 -21.43 -1.95
N SER A 466 4.92 -20.94 -0.72
CA SER A 466 4.97 -21.79 0.48
C SER A 466 3.83 -22.81 0.53
N LYS A 467 2.61 -22.44 0.13
CA LYS A 467 1.50 -23.40 -0.04
C LYS A 467 1.83 -24.47 -1.09
N TRP A 468 2.42 -24.07 -2.22
CA TRP A 468 2.84 -24.99 -3.29
C TRP A 468 4.09 -25.81 -2.96
N ALA A 469 4.92 -25.39 -2.00
CA ALA A 469 5.99 -26.22 -1.46
C ALA A 469 5.45 -27.25 -0.46
N ALA A 470 4.55 -26.83 0.44
CA ALA A 470 4.14 -27.63 1.60
C ALA A 470 3.14 -28.77 1.31
N VAL A 471 2.26 -28.64 0.31
CA VAL A 471 1.15 -29.60 0.10
C VAL A 471 1.22 -30.24 -1.28
N TRP A 472 1.47 -31.55 -1.35
CA TRP A 472 1.57 -32.30 -2.60
C TRP A 472 0.25 -32.37 -3.37
N PHE A 473 -0.81 -32.85 -2.72
CA PHE A 473 -2.15 -32.98 -3.30
C PHE A 473 -3.03 -31.79 -2.92
N ILE A 474 -3.03 -30.76 -3.77
CA ILE A 474 -3.88 -29.58 -3.62
C ILE A 474 -5.10 -29.78 -4.53
N ALA A 475 -6.31 -29.78 -3.97
CA ALA A 475 -7.55 -29.96 -4.75
C ALA A 475 -7.66 -28.92 -5.88
N ASP A 476 -7.28 -27.67 -5.59
CA ASP A 476 -7.26 -26.55 -6.53
C ASP A 476 -5.81 -26.16 -6.91
N GLU A 477 -4.96 -27.14 -7.28
CA GLU A 477 -3.55 -26.86 -7.61
C GLU A 477 -3.41 -25.93 -8.82
N GLU A 478 -4.30 -26.06 -9.82
CA GLU A 478 -4.29 -25.23 -11.02
C GLU A 478 -4.60 -23.76 -10.69
N ASP A 479 -5.63 -23.49 -9.87
CA ASP A 479 -5.95 -22.14 -9.41
C ASP A 479 -4.76 -21.50 -8.68
N LEU A 480 -4.05 -22.27 -7.83
CA LEU A 480 -2.85 -21.80 -7.15
C LEU A 480 -1.73 -21.44 -8.14
N ARG A 481 -1.50 -22.29 -9.14
CA ARG A 481 -0.54 -22.02 -10.22
C ARG A 481 -0.92 -20.77 -11.02
N GLN A 482 -2.20 -20.55 -11.29
CA GLN A 482 -2.69 -19.33 -11.94
C GLN A 482 -2.46 -18.09 -11.07
N GLN A 483 -2.64 -18.14 -9.74
CA GLN A 483 -2.27 -17.02 -8.86
C GLN A 483 -0.75 -16.73 -8.88
N ILE A 484 0.09 -17.76 -8.88
CA ILE A 484 1.56 -17.61 -8.98
C ILE A 484 1.94 -16.97 -10.32
N ARG A 485 1.38 -17.46 -11.44
CA ARG A 485 1.58 -16.90 -12.79
C ARG A 485 1.13 -15.44 -12.87
N LEU A 486 -0.03 -15.12 -12.30
CA LEU A 486 -0.59 -13.76 -12.26
C LEU A 486 0.33 -12.79 -11.51
N ASN A 487 0.82 -13.19 -10.32
CA ASN A 487 1.76 -12.39 -9.55
C ASN A 487 3.12 -12.21 -10.26
N ILE A 488 3.65 -13.25 -10.92
CA ILE A 488 4.88 -13.14 -11.73
C ILE A 488 4.67 -12.18 -12.91
N GLY A 489 3.54 -12.29 -13.62
CA GLY A 489 3.18 -11.39 -14.73
C GLY A 489 3.03 -9.93 -14.26
N ALA A 490 2.43 -9.72 -13.09
CA ALA A 490 2.34 -8.41 -12.43
C ALA A 490 3.72 -7.80 -12.13
N LEU A 491 4.60 -8.56 -11.46
CA LEU A 491 5.96 -8.12 -11.12
C LEU A 491 6.79 -7.83 -12.39
N ASN A 492 6.69 -8.67 -13.42
CA ASN A 492 7.33 -8.45 -14.73
C ASN A 492 6.80 -7.22 -15.47
N LYS A 493 5.56 -6.79 -15.19
CA LYS A 493 5.00 -5.56 -15.78
C LYS A 493 5.37 -4.32 -14.97
N LEU A 494 5.49 -4.44 -13.65
CA LEU A 494 5.98 -3.39 -12.75
C LEU A 494 7.49 -3.13 -12.90
N SER A 495 8.28 -4.14 -13.30
CA SER A 495 9.74 -4.03 -13.48
C SER A 495 10.16 -3.03 -14.56
N SER A 496 9.28 -2.68 -15.51
CA SER A 496 9.56 -1.61 -16.48
C SER A 496 9.65 -0.21 -15.87
N VAL A 497 9.29 -0.06 -14.59
CA VAL A 497 9.39 1.20 -13.81
C VAL A 497 10.25 0.98 -12.56
N TRP A 498 10.02 -0.12 -11.83
CA TRP A 498 10.58 -0.34 -10.50
C TRP A 498 11.60 -1.48 -10.47
N LYS A 499 12.87 -1.14 -10.14
CA LYS A 499 13.94 -2.14 -9.95
C LYS A 499 13.65 -3.14 -8.83
N ALA A 500 12.88 -2.74 -7.82
CA ALA A 500 12.43 -3.66 -6.78
C ALA A 500 11.48 -4.74 -7.33
N ALA A 501 10.64 -4.41 -8.33
CA ALA A 501 9.77 -5.39 -8.99
C ALA A 501 10.55 -6.33 -9.92
N GLU A 502 11.60 -5.83 -10.58
CA GLU A 502 12.56 -6.67 -11.32
C GLU A 502 13.22 -7.71 -10.41
N THR A 503 13.74 -7.26 -9.26
CA THR A 503 14.40 -8.13 -8.26
C THR A 503 13.42 -9.16 -7.69
N ALA A 504 12.25 -8.71 -7.23
CA ALA A 504 11.24 -9.59 -6.64
C ALA A 504 10.65 -10.57 -7.66
N GLY A 505 10.37 -10.12 -8.89
CA GLY A 505 9.89 -10.98 -9.97
C GLY A 505 10.89 -12.06 -10.34
N GLY A 506 12.19 -11.72 -10.38
CA GLY A 506 13.28 -12.68 -10.56
C GLY A 506 13.33 -13.73 -9.44
N GLN A 507 13.29 -13.31 -8.18
CA GLN A 507 13.29 -14.19 -7.01
C GLN A 507 12.07 -15.13 -6.98
N VAL A 508 10.86 -14.58 -7.15
CA VAL A 508 9.61 -15.35 -7.18
C VAL A 508 9.60 -16.36 -8.34
N LYS A 509 10.07 -15.97 -9.53
CA LYS A 509 10.21 -16.89 -10.68
C LYS A 509 11.25 -17.98 -10.43
N GLY A 510 12.38 -17.65 -9.80
CA GLY A 510 13.43 -18.61 -9.43
C GLY A 510 12.91 -19.71 -8.49
N VAL A 511 12.30 -19.30 -7.37
CA VAL A 511 11.69 -20.24 -6.40
C VAL A 511 10.58 -21.09 -7.05
N ALA A 512 9.73 -20.50 -7.88
CA ALA A 512 8.70 -21.26 -8.60
C ALA A 512 9.30 -22.37 -9.49
N GLN A 513 10.44 -22.09 -10.14
CA GLN A 513 11.16 -23.10 -10.94
C GLN A 513 11.81 -24.18 -10.08
N GLU A 514 12.34 -23.84 -8.90
CA GLU A 514 12.92 -24.81 -7.98
C GLU A 514 11.86 -25.76 -7.41
N ILE A 515 10.73 -25.23 -6.91
CA ILE A 515 9.59 -26.02 -6.42
C ILE A 515 9.11 -26.98 -7.52
N TYR A 516 8.92 -26.49 -8.75
CA TYR A 516 8.53 -27.32 -9.88
C TYR A 516 9.53 -28.44 -10.19
N ARG A 517 10.84 -28.14 -10.23
CA ARG A 517 11.89 -29.14 -10.47
C ARG A 517 11.92 -30.20 -9.37
N SER A 518 11.79 -29.80 -8.11
CA SER A 518 11.72 -30.69 -6.96
C SER A 518 10.48 -31.60 -7.04
N ARG A 519 9.30 -31.04 -7.36
CA ARG A 519 8.06 -31.79 -7.59
C ARG A 519 8.23 -32.84 -8.68
N LYS A 520 8.72 -32.43 -9.86
CA LYS A 520 8.92 -33.32 -11.01
C LYS A 520 9.95 -34.42 -10.74
N ALA A 521 11.03 -34.13 -10.01
CA ALA A 521 12.01 -35.14 -9.63
C ALA A 521 11.41 -36.21 -8.71
N GLN A 522 10.55 -35.83 -7.75
CA GLN A 522 9.90 -36.79 -6.86
C GLN A 522 8.84 -37.65 -7.58
N GLN A 523 8.08 -37.06 -8.52
CA GLN A 523 7.17 -37.81 -9.39
C GLN A 523 7.86 -38.90 -10.24
N THR A 524 9.15 -38.74 -10.57
CA THR A 524 9.92 -39.78 -11.30
C THR A 524 10.38 -40.95 -10.41
N ASN A 525 10.18 -40.89 -9.09
CA ASN A 525 10.49 -41.98 -8.18
C ASN A 525 9.28 -42.94 -8.05
N PRO A 526 9.39 -44.23 -8.44
CA PRO A 526 8.25 -45.17 -8.35
C PRO A 526 7.68 -45.31 -6.93
N HIS A 527 8.54 -45.24 -5.90
CA HIS A 527 8.13 -45.35 -4.50
C HIS A 527 7.24 -44.19 -4.02
N PHE A 528 7.28 -43.03 -4.70
CA PHE A 528 6.44 -41.88 -4.35
C PHE A 528 4.94 -42.17 -4.54
N TRP A 529 4.60 -42.98 -5.55
CA TRP A 529 3.22 -43.26 -5.93
C TRP A 529 2.59 -44.45 -5.19
N GLU A 530 3.35 -45.20 -4.37
CA GLU A 530 2.90 -46.45 -3.73
C GLU A 530 1.65 -46.29 -2.84
N ASN A 531 1.44 -45.10 -2.29
CA ASN A 531 0.30 -44.77 -1.41
C ASN A 531 -0.72 -43.80 -2.06
N CYS A 532 -0.60 -43.51 -3.36
CA CYS A 532 -1.44 -42.52 -4.05
C CYS A 532 -2.59 -43.20 -4.82
N THR A 533 -3.78 -42.59 -4.84
CA THR A 533 -4.88 -43.07 -5.69
C THR A 533 -4.59 -42.78 -7.16
N SER A 534 -5.12 -43.60 -8.08
CA SER A 534 -4.93 -43.39 -9.53
C SER A 534 -5.44 -42.02 -9.99
N GLU A 535 -6.47 -41.48 -9.34
CA GLU A 535 -7.01 -40.13 -9.59
C GLU A 535 -6.03 -39.03 -9.15
N GLN A 536 -5.39 -39.16 -7.98
CA GLN A 536 -4.34 -38.26 -7.51
C GLN A 536 -3.11 -38.29 -8.42
N ILE A 537 -2.70 -39.49 -8.88
CA ILE A 537 -1.58 -39.68 -9.80
C ILE A 537 -1.87 -38.98 -11.14
N MET A 538 -3.04 -39.25 -11.74
CA MET A 538 -3.46 -38.64 -13.01
C MET A 538 -3.62 -37.12 -12.91
N SER A 539 -4.23 -36.62 -11.83
CA SER A 539 -4.41 -35.18 -11.61
C SER A 539 -3.08 -34.45 -11.50
N SER A 540 -2.15 -34.96 -10.69
CA SER A 540 -0.83 -34.34 -10.50
C SER A 540 0.01 -34.32 -11.79
N ILE A 541 0.07 -35.44 -12.52
CA ILE A 541 0.82 -35.51 -13.79
C ILE A 541 0.22 -34.58 -14.85
N SER A 542 -1.11 -34.57 -15.02
CA SER A 542 -1.78 -33.75 -16.04
C SER A 542 -1.53 -32.25 -15.82
N ALA A 543 -1.46 -31.82 -14.56
CA ALA A 543 -1.32 -30.42 -14.21
C ALA A 543 0.13 -29.91 -14.29
N ASP A 544 1.15 -30.78 -14.43
CA ASP A 544 2.56 -30.38 -14.57
C ASP A 544 3.08 -30.29 -16.02
N GLU A 545 2.42 -30.95 -17.00
CA GLU A 545 2.88 -30.94 -18.40
C GLU A 545 2.67 -29.61 -19.13
N GLY A 546 1.67 -28.81 -18.77
CA GLY A 546 1.31 -27.58 -19.49
C GLY A 546 2.19 -26.35 -19.22
N ILE A 547 3.10 -26.39 -18.25
CA ILE A 547 3.53 -25.16 -17.54
C ILE A 547 4.87 -24.58 -17.97
N MET A 548 5.91 -25.40 -18.17
CA MET A 548 7.25 -24.86 -18.48
C MET A 548 7.39 -24.29 -19.89
N SER A 549 6.52 -24.66 -20.83
CA SER A 549 6.36 -23.92 -22.08
C SER A 549 5.94 -22.49 -21.77
N GLU A 550 4.84 -22.31 -21.04
CA GLU A 550 4.19 -21.02 -20.82
C GLU A 550 4.98 -20.06 -19.91
N ILE A 551 5.60 -20.53 -18.82
CA ILE A 551 6.42 -19.68 -17.93
C ILE A 551 7.73 -19.20 -18.60
N ASN A 552 8.22 -19.96 -19.59
CA ASN A 552 9.35 -19.53 -20.43
C ASN A 552 8.91 -18.69 -21.65
N LEU A 553 7.64 -18.79 -22.06
CA LEU A 553 7.01 -17.93 -23.08
C LEU A 553 6.50 -16.59 -22.51
N LEU A 554 6.35 -16.45 -21.19
CA LEU A 554 6.14 -15.14 -20.55
C LEU A 554 7.31 -14.22 -20.94
N PRO A 555 7.04 -13.11 -21.66
CA PRO A 555 8.11 -12.28 -22.18
C PRO A 555 8.94 -11.69 -21.04
N SER A 556 10.26 -11.72 -21.21
CA SER A 556 11.19 -10.89 -20.45
C SER A 556 10.72 -9.44 -20.48
N ALA A 557 11.04 -8.65 -19.45
CA ALA A 557 10.90 -7.20 -19.53
C ALA A 557 11.61 -6.71 -20.81
N PRO A 558 11.00 -5.78 -21.58
CA PRO A 558 11.57 -5.37 -22.86
C PRO A 558 12.97 -4.79 -22.64
N GLU A 559 13.97 -5.37 -23.29
CA GLU A 559 15.34 -4.88 -23.20
C GLU A 559 15.38 -3.40 -23.57
N SER A 560 16.08 -2.61 -22.78
CA SER A 560 16.39 -1.24 -23.16
C SER A 560 17.26 -1.28 -24.41
N VAL A 561 16.67 -1.01 -25.57
CA VAL A 561 17.37 -0.96 -26.86
C VAL A 561 18.52 0.05 -26.75
N MET A 562 19.73 -0.47 -26.55
CA MET A 562 20.93 0.36 -26.56
C MET A 562 21.12 0.88 -27.99
N PRO A 563 21.32 2.19 -28.20
CA PRO A 563 21.78 2.67 -29.49
C PRO A 563 23.17 2.08 -29.77
N PRO A 564 23.48 1.72 -31.03
CA PRO A 564 24.80 1.20 -31.38
C PRO A 564 25.89 2.23 -31.04
N PRO A 565 27.11 1.78 -30.68
CA PRO A 565 28.21 2.68 -30.42
C PRO A 565 28.52 3.53 -31.67
N PRO A 566 28.82 4.83 -31.51
CA PRO A 566 29.23 5.68 -32.62
C PRO A 566 30.59 5.23 -33.21
N PRO A 567 30.86 5.55 -34.49
CA PRO A 567 32.08 5.16 -35.19
C PRO A 567 33.34 5.87 -34.70
#